data_AF-A0A8H5LBU5-F1
#
_entry.id   AF-A0A8H5LBU5-F1
#
_cell.length_a   1.000
_cell.length_b   1.000
_cell.length_c   1.000
_cell.angle_alpha   90.00
_cell.angle_beta   90.00
_cell.angle_gamma   90.00
#
_symmetry.space_group_name_H-M   'P 1'
#
loop_
_entity.id
_entity.type
_entity.pdbx_description
1 polymer ?
#
loop_
_entity_poly.entity_id
_entity_poly.type
_entity_poly.pdbx_seq_one_letter_code
_entity_poly.pdbx_strand_id
1 'polypeptide(L)'
;MANNTLCVGETLTAGSFLISTNNRFKLQVQKDGNLVLYRLSTGFNGQEVMAAQWASHTWRETHPNATELIMQEDGDLVLFQSRPGREVAWSTKTGGRDSRDAYVMLNDNGDWGVYSSKQQGKMFFRADSAEVISTAGVLQQNSSPSPNLLAGIDVGKLIISGIVQGLSMVEGGGLITGIAGLIWPDLFDETSAAMRALEEGLKDFARDLIDQKSIETLRKKTRGLVDAYRQYDALSPGEDKAEWLNALLVWFTTNREFYCDTDSPAKTLPYFVTMATMHLAVLRDRSYRYTEITKREPNQHDLVGFRAALEKSIAEYSQMASIIRQDCMKWRRNQVQDGEEWTLVKSFGDSATTTVHDPLRSITASFKYFRGVGQLIDERGDQQKLSRNLIRWVTVEYQRQLDDVLAPIYHWDNFRYSTPEECKPVKINVSILGGPWGDGSSMNMECWDDVEQYTKFGRITRIDLYSGNDVEGLEVWYGGHSSGLRGSASGTRHVLEIAPNESVVYFSGTAHTYVQGL
;
A
#
# COMPACT_ATOMS: atom_id res chain seq x y z
N MET A 1 -25.27 21.75 -11.94
CA MET A 1 -24.37 20.86 -11.19
C MET A 1 -24.13 19.66 -12.07
N ALA A 2 -22.91 19.11 -12.12
CA ALA A 2 -22.67 17.89 -12.91
C ALA A 2 -23.37 16.71 -12.21
N ASN A 3 -24.02 15.85 -13.00
CA ASN A 3 -24.71 14.66 -12.51
C ASN A 3 -23.78 13.45 -12.60
N ASN A 4 -24.11 12.38 -11.88
CA ASN A 4 -23.42 11.10 -11.96
C ASN A 4 -24.02 10.14 -13.00
N THR A 5 -25.06 10.57 -13.72
CA THR A 5 -25.79 9.77 -14.71
C THR A 5 -26.00 10.49 -16.04
N LEU A 6 -26.15 9.70 -17.11
CA LEU A 6 -26.56 10.16 -18.45
C LEU A 6 -27.70 9.26 -18.97
N CYS A 7 -28.89 9.81 -19.10
CA CYS A 7 -30.09 9.10 -19.55
C CYS A 7 -30.18 9.03 -21.08
N VAL A 8 -31.04 8.14 -21.59
CA VAL A 8 -31.38 8.07 -23.01
C VAL A 8 -31.75 9.45 -23.56
N GLY A 9 -31.16 9.81 -24.71
CA GLY A 9 -31.36 11.08 -25.41
C GLY A 9 -30.46 12.20 -24.92
N GLU A 10 -29.78 12.04 -23.78
CA GLU A 10 -28.84 13.03 -23.26
C GLU A 10 -27.47 12.93 -23.93
N THR A 11 -26.76 14.06 -23.95
CA THR A 11 -25.47 14.22 -24.64
C THR A 11 -24.46 14.92 -23.74
N LEU A 12 -23.24 14.39 -23.68
CA LEU A 12 -22.07 15.11 -23.17
C LEU A 12 -21.25 15.62 -24.34
N THR A 13 -21.06 16.93 -24.38
CA THR A 13 -20.17 17.59 -25.35
C THR A 13 -18.74 17.66 -24.84
N ALA A 14 -17.77 17.91 -25.72
CA ALA A 14 -16.38 18.16 -25.35
C ALA A 14 -16.26 19.21 -24.22
N GLY A 15 -15.49 18.88 -23.20
CA GLY A 15 -15.31 19.64 -21.96
C GLY A 15 -16.32 19.29 -20.86
N SER A 16 -17.49 18.74 -21.20
CA SER A 16 -18.53 18.33 -20.23
C SER A 16 -18.20 16.97 -19.59
N PHE A 17 -18.77 16.73 -18.42
CA PHE A 17 -18.43 15.55 -17.61
C PHE A 17 -19.59 15.09 -16.73
N LEU A 18 -19.53 13.81 -16.35
CA LEU A 18 -20.21 13.28 -15.16
C LEU A 18 -19.26 13.33 -13.97
N ILE A 19 -19.80 13.50 -12.77
CA ILE A 19 -19.04 13.44 -11.52
C ILE A 19 -19.70 12.47 -10.55
N SER A 20 -18.91 11.67 -9.84
CA SER A 20 -19.44 10.75 -8.81
C SER A 20 -20.01 11.53 -7.63
N THR A 21 -20.96 10.93 -6.90
CA THR A 21 -21.64 11.57 -5.75
C THR A 21 -20.66 11.97 -4.65
N ASN A 22 -19.59 11.20 -4.46
CA ASN A 22 -18.51 11.50 -3.52
C ASN A 22 -17.46 12.50 -4.06
N ASN A 23 -17.64 13.05 -5.26
CA ASN A 23 -16.74 14.00 -5.92
C ASN A 23 -15.29 13.51 -6.11
N ARG A 24 -15.07 12.18 -6.14
CA ARG A 24 -13.72 11.61 -6.34
C ARG A 24 -13.46 11.14 -7.76
N PHE A 25 -14.47 11.02 -8.61
CA PHE A 25 -14.31 10.54 -9.98
C PHE A 25 -15.04 11.42 -10.97
N LYS A 26 -14.45 11.58 -12.16
CA LYS A 26 -14.97 12.43 -13.23
C LYS A 26 -14.85 11.70 -14.57
N LEU A 27 -15.96 11.46 -15.26
CA LEU A 27 -15.97 10.92 -16.62
C LEU A 27 -16.16 12.07 -17.61
N GLN A 28 -15.16 12.38 -18.41
CA GLN A 28 -15.11 13.60 -19.23
C GLN A 28 -14.81 13.29 -20.69
N VAL A 29 -15.55 13.92 -21.61
CA VAL A 29 -15.16 14.01 -23.02
C VAL A 29 -14.14 15.15 -23.11
N GLN A 30 -12.87 14.83 -23.31
CA GLN A 30 -11.80 15.79 -23.48
C GLN A 30 -11.93 16.53 -24.83
N LYS A 31 -11.29 17.70 -24.92
CA LYS A 31 -11.32 18.53 -26.15
C LYS A 31 -10.54 17.91 -27.32
N ASP A 32 -9.61 17.00 -27.03
CA ASP A 32 -8.85 16.22 -28.01
C ASP A 32 -9.64 15.03 -28.57
N GLY A 33 -10.86 14.82 -28.10
CA GLY A 33 -11.76 13.78 -28.56
C GLY A 33 -11.64 12.45 -27.80
N ASN A 34 -10.94 12.42 -26.67
CA ASN A 34 -10.89 11.25 -25.80
C ASN A 34 -12.05 11.26 -24.78
N LEU A 35 -12.66 10.11 -24.49
CA LEU A 35 -13.51 9.95 -23.30
C LEU A 35 -12.65 9.35 -22.19
N VAL A 36 -12.51 10.05 -21.06
CA VAL A 36 -11.59 9.67 -19.99
C VAL A 36 -12.26 9.67 -18.64
N LEU A 37 -12.03 8.61 -17.88
CA LEU A 37 -12.33 8.57 -16.45
C LEU A 37 -11.11 9.08 -15.68
N TYR A 38 -11.32 10.06 -14.81
CA TYR A 38 -10.32 10.58 -13.89
C TYR A 38 -10.68 10.24 -12.45
N ARG A 39 -9.65 9.98 -11.65
CA ARG A 39 -9.70 10.10 -10.20
C ARG A 39 -9.24 11.50 -9.81
N LEU A 40 -10.04 12.17 -9.01
CA LEU A 40 -9.77 13.49 -8.46
C LEU A 40 -9.09 13.31 -7.09
N SER A 41 -8.01 14.05 -6.90
CA SER A 41 -7.28 14.15 -5.63
C SER A 41 -6.86 15.60 -5.40
N THR A 42 -6.42 15.93 -4.18
CA THR A 42 -5.94 17.27 -3.85
C THR A 42 -4.44 17.18 -3.60
N GLY A 43 -3.66 17.92 -4.40
CA GLY A 43 -2.22 18.03 -4.23
C GLY A 43 -1.85 18.79 -2.96
N PHE A 44 -0.57 18.70 -2.55
CA PHE A 44 -0.06 19.34 -1.32
C PHE A 44 -0.26 20.85 -1.24
N ASN A 45 -0.49 21.52 -2.38
CA ASN A 45 -0.76 22.96 -2.50
C ASN A 45 -2.26 23.30 -2.62
N GLY A 46 -3.16 22.33 -2.42
CA GLY A 46 -4.61 22.51 -2.58
C GLY A 46 -5.12 22.45 -4.02
N GLN A 47 -4.27 22.18 -5.02
CA GLN A 47 -4.71 22.02 -6.41
C GLN A 47 -5.40 20.68 -6.66
N GLU A 48 -6.46 20.69 -7.47
CA GLU A 48 -7.12 19.46 -7.94
C GLU A 48 -6.18 18.74 -8.92
N VAL A 49 -5.75 17.54 -8.55
CA VAL A 49 -4.93 16.65 -9.37
C VAL A 49 -5.84 15.57 -9.95
N MET A 50 -5.87 15.49 -11.28
CA MET A 50 -6.68 14.53 -12.03
C MET A 50 -5.79 13.41 -12.57
N ALA A 51 -5.97 12.18 -12.07
CA ALA A 51 -5.25 11.01 -12.55
C ALA A 51 -6.16 10.18 -13.45
N ALA A 52 -5.81 10.04 -14.73
CA ALA A 52 -6.58 9.21 -15.67
C ALA A 52 -6.57 7.75 -15.19
N GLN A 53 -7.75 7.12 -15.13
CA GLN A 53 -7.95 5.73 -14.71
C GLN A 53 -8.33 4.83 -15.89
N TRP A 54 -9.01 5.40 -16.90
CA TRP A 54 -9.43 4.70 -18.12
C TRP A 54 -9.63 5.73 -19.25
N ALA A 55 -9.42 5.34 -20.50
CA ALA A 55 -9.68 6.19 -21.66
C ALA A 55 -10.23 5.38 -22.86
N SER A 56 -11.04 6.02 -23.72
CA SER A 56 -11.51 5.43 -24.98
C SER A 56 -10.42 5.37 -26.05
N HIS A 57 -9.31 6.09 -25.86
CA HIS A 57 -8.16 6.19 -26.77
C HIS A 57 -8.52 6.73 -28.17
N THR A 58 -9.60 7.48 -28.27
CA THR A 58 -10.11 8.07 -29.53
C THR A 58 -9.35 9.33 -29.96
N TRP A 59 -8.41 9.82 -29.15
CA TRP A 59 -7.55 10.99 -29.45
C TRP A 59 -6.44 10.73 -30.49
N ARG A 60 -6.23 9.48 -30.91
CA ARG A 60 -5.24 9.12 -31.93
C ARG A 60 -5.59 9.74 -33.30
N GLU A 61 -4.61 9.79 -34.20
CA GLU A 61 -4.66 10.47 -35.52
C GLU A 61 -5.87 10.08 -36.43
N THR A 62 -6.59 8.99 -36.15
CA THR A 62 -7.74 8.54 -36.93
C THR A 62 -9.08 9.20 -36.58
N HIS A 63 -9.23 9.83 -35.40
CA HIS A 63 -10.50 10.47 -35.00
C HIS A 63 -10.37 11.85 -34.32
N PRO A 64 -9.57 12.79 -34.87
CA PRO A 64 -9.58 14.16 -34.38
C PRO A 64 -11.02 14.70 -34.48
N ASN A 65 -11.56 15.28 -33.40
CA ASN A 65 -12.90 15.88 -33.28
C ASN A 65 -14.06 14.96 -32.81
N ALA A 66 -13.79 13.88 -32.09
CA ALA A 66 -14.82 13.12 -31.37
C ALA A 66 -15.39 13.89 -30.16
N THR A 67 -16.46 14.67 -30.34
CA THR A 67 -16.91 15.65 -29.32
C THR A 67 -18.27 15.40 -28.71
N GLU A 68 -19.02 14.39 -29.15
CA GLU A 68 -20.40 14.17 -28.70
C GLU A 68 -20.60 12.74 -28.20
N LEU A 69 -20.67 12.55 -26.89
CA LEU A 69 -21.03 11.27 -26.27
C LEU A 69 -22.54 11.23 -26.01
N ILE A 70 -23.25 10.28 -26.60
CA ILE A 70 -24.72 10.24 -26.62
C ILE A 70 -25.19 8.88 -26.16
N MET A 71 -26.08 8.85 -25.17
CA MET A 71 -26.82 7.65 -24.81
C MET A 71 -28.03 7.53 -25.74
N GLN A 72 -27.96 6.63 -26.71
CA GLN A 72 -28.95 6.52 -27.79
C GLN A 72 -30.24 5.80 -27.34
N GLU A 73 -31.33 6.01 -28.08
CA GLU A 73 -32.66 5.41 -27.78
C GLU A 73 -32.71 3.89 -27.87
N ASP A 74 -31.76 3.28 -28.57
CA ASP A 74 -31.62 1.84 -28.66
C ASP A 74 -30.78 1.24 -27.54
N GLY A 75 -30.28 2.06 -26.60
CA GLY A 75 -29.49 1.60 -25.47
C GLY A 75 -27.99 1.52 -25.73
N ASP A 76 -27.48 2.01 -26.86
CA ASP A 76 -26.04 2.13 -27.12
C ASP A 76 -25.49 3.49 -26.64
N LEU A 77 -24.34 3.49 -25.97
CA LEU A 77 -23.61 4.71 -25.64
C LEU A 77 -22.53 4.93 -26.69
N VAL A 78 -22.61 6.04 -27.42
CA VAL A 78 -21.80 6.27 -28.61
C VAL A 78 -21.10 7.62 -28.58
N LEU A 79 -19.80 7.63 -28.81
CA LEU A 79 -19.00 8.82 -29.01
C LEU A 79 -18.89 9.11 -30.51
N PHE A 80 -19.37 10.28 -30.94
CA PHE A 80 -19.39 10.71 -32.33
C PHE A 80 -18.37 11.81 -32.61
N GLN A 81 -17.86 11.81 -33.84
CA GLN A 81 -17.20 12.97 -34.43
C GLN A 81 -18.19 14.10 -34.72
N SER A 82 -17.75 15.34 -34.50
CA SER A 82 -18.52 16.53 -34.86
C SER A 82 -18.73 16.61 -36.38
N ARG A 83 -19.85 17.20 -36.82
CA ARG A 83 -20.32 17.18 -38.22
C ARG A 83 -19.43 17.97 -39.19
N PRO A 84 -19.41 17.60 -40.51
CA PRO A 84 -20.36 16.73 -41.20
C PRO A 84 -19.82 15.33 -41.54
N GLY A 85 -20.54 14.31 -41.07
CA GLY A 85 -20.23 12.87 -41.27
C GLY A 85 -20.78 12.01 -40.12
N ARG A 86 -20.73 12.55 -38.89
CA ARG A 86 -21.19 11.90 -37.64
C ARG A 86 -20.71 10.44 -37.55
N GLU A 87 -19.42 10.24 -37.80
CA GLU A 87 -18.79 8.93 -37.69
C GLU A 87 -18.69 8.51 -36.22
N VAL A 88 -18.89 7.20 -35.98
CA VAL A 88 -18.75 6.60 -34.65
C VAL A 88 -17.26 6.48 -34.33
N ALA A 89 -16.79 7.24 -33.35
CA ALA A 89 -15.43 7.14 -32.84
C ALA A 89 -15.29 6.00 -31.83
N TRP A 90 -16.33 5.75 -31.03
CA TRP A 90 -16.37 4.67 -30.04
C TRP A 90 -17.82 4.33 -29.64
N SER A 91 -18.09 3.07 -29.26
CA SER A 91 -19.43 2.60 -28.85
C SER A 91 -19.32 1.46 -27.82
N THR A 92 -20.28 1.39 -26.88
CA THR A 92 -20.41 0.28 -25.91
C THR A 92 -20.96 -1.00 -26.52
N LYS A 93 -21.50 -0.95 -27.73
CA LYS A 93 -22.18 -2.05 -28.44
C LYS A 93 -23.33 -2.67 -27.65
N THR A 94 -24.05 -1.85 -26.88
CA THR A 94 -25.18 -2.29 -26.03
C THR A 94 -26.55 -2.11 -26.68
N GLY A 95 -26.59 -1.67 -27.94
CA GLY A 95 -27.83 -1.41 -28.69
C GLY A 95 -28.70 -2.66 -28.87
N GLY A 96 -30.01 -2.56 -28.57
CA GLY A 96 -30.94 -3.67 -28.67
C GLY A 96 -32.37 -3.35 -28.20
N ARG A 97 -33.31 -4.28 -28.38
CA ARG A 97 -34.69 -4.10 -27.91
C ARG A 97 -34.80 -4.07 -26.39
N ASP A 98 -33.91 -4.77 -25.70
CA ASP A 98 -33.95 -4.97 -24.25
C ASP A 98 -33.21 -3.89 -23.45
N SER A 99 -32.55 -2.94 -24.12
CA SER A 99 -31.72 -1.88 -23.51
C SER A 99 -32.27 -0.46 -23.72
N ARG A 100 -33.53 -0.32 -24.20
CA ARG A 100 -34.18 0.99 -24.44
C ARG A 100 -34.43 1.83 -23.17
N ASP A 101 -34.32 1.21 -22.00
CA ASP A 101 -34.43 1.84 -20.69
C ASP A 101 -33.06 2.06 -20.03
N ALA A 102 -31.98 1.95 -20.80
CA ALA A 102 -30.62 2.00 -20.30
C ALA A 102 -30.14 3.42 -19.99
N TYR A 103 -29.25 3.56 -19.03
CA TYR A 103 -28.60 4.83 -18.68
C TYR A 103 -27.14 4.59 -18.28
N VAL A 104 -26.31 5.61 -18.44
CA VAL A 104 -24.93 5.61 -17.95
C VAL A 104 -24.95 6.00 -16.48
N MET A 105 -24.13 5.34 -15.67
CA MET A 105 -23.89 5.73 -14.28
C MET A 105 -22.41 5.68 -13.95
N LEU A 106 -21.93 6.72 -13.27
CA LEU A 106 -20.61 6.80 -12.64
C LEU A 106 -20.76 6.62 -11.13
N ASN A 107 -20.13 5.57 -10.59
CA ASN A 107 -20.20 5.19 -9.20
C ASN A 107 -19.07 5.82 -8.36
N ASP A 108 -19.27 5.85 -7.05
CA ASP A 108 -18.35 6.43 -6.06
C ASP A 108 -17.02 5.67 -5.90
N ASN A 109 -16.95 4.44 -6.42
CA ASN A 109 -15.75 3.62 -6.45
C ASN A 109 -14.92 3.78 -7.74
N GLY A 110 -15.39 4.58 -8.71
CA GLY A 110 -14.73 4.78 -10.01
C GLY A 110 -15.22 3.85 -11.12
N ASP A 111 -16.16 2.95 -10.84
CA ASP A 111 -16.79 2.14 -11.88
C ASP A 111 -17.78 3.00 -12.67
N TRP A 112 -17.80 2.81 -13.99
CA TRP A 112 -18.87 3.35 -14.82
C TRP A 112 -19.33 2.34 -15.87
N GLY A 113 -20.59 2.46 -16.26
CA GLY A 113 -21.21 1.50 -17.15
C GLY A 113 -22.61 1.92 -17.61
N VAL A 114 -23.21 1.05 -18.41
CA VAL A 114 -24.58 1.18 -18.93
C VAL A 114 -25.47 0.18 -18.21
N TYR A 115 -26.54 0.66 -17.57
CA TYR A 115 -27.43 -0.12 -16.70
C TYR A 115 -28.89 0.02 -17.12
N SER A 116 -29.71 -1.02 -16.87
CA SER A 116 -31.16 -0.97 -17.03
C SER A 116 -31.84 -0.27 -15.85
N SER A 117 -32.76 0.65 -16.12
CA SER A 117 -33.57 1.30 -15.08
C SER A 117 -34.77 0.46 -14.61
N LYS A 118 -35.18 -0.58 -15.35
CA LYS A 118 -36.36 -1.42 -15.03
C LYS A 118 -36.02 -2.85 -14.63
N GLN A 119 -34.92 -3.43 -15.13
CA GLN A 119 -34.54 -4.82 -14.88
C GLN A 119 -33.59 -4.95 -13.67
N GLN A 120 -34.04 -4.57 -12.47
CA GLN A 120 -33.25 -4.66 -11.23
C GLN A 120 -31.79 -4.15 -11.34
N GLY A 121 -31.52 -3.12 -12.15
CA GLY A 121 -30.16 -2.59 -12.34
C GLY A 121 -29.23 -3.50 -13.15
N LYS A 122 -29.76 -4.42 -13.97
CA LYS A 122 -28.98 -5.26 -14.88
C LYS A 122 -27.97 -4.42 -15.66
N MET A 123 -26.72 -4.82 -15.60
CA MET A 123 -25.62 -4.18 -16.29
C MET A 123 -25.52 -4.70 -17.72
N PHE A 124 -25.51 -3.79 -18.70
CA PHE A 124 -25.30 -4.11 -20.12
C PHE A 124 -23.83 -3.96 -20.52
N PHE A 125 -23.16 -2.99 -19.91
CA PHE A 125 -21.74 -2.71 -20.15
C PHE A 125 -21.12 -2.18 -18.86
N ARG A 126 -19.88 -2.58 -18.61
CA ARG A 126 -18.99 -1.97 -17.64
C ARG A 126 -17.71 -1.63 -18.38
N ALA A 127 -17.25 -0.40 -18.24
CA ALA A 127 -15.90 -0.09 -18.66
C ALA A 127 -14.94 -0.71 -17.64
N ASP A 128 -14.50 -1.93 -17.91
CA ASP A 128 -13.37 -2.50 -17.20
C ASP A 128 -12.08 -1.84 -17.70
N SER A 129 -11.11 -1.69 -16.80
CA SER A 129 -9.78 -1.15 -17.11
C SER A 129 -8.97 -2.00 -18.10
N ALA A 130 -9.51 -3.11 -18.62
CA ALA A 130 -8.84 -3.96 -19.59
C ALA A 130 -9.83 -4.80 -20.42
N GLU A 131 -10.09 -4.40 -21.66
CA GLU A 131 -10.41 -5.35 -22.73
C GLU A 131 -9.52 -5.07 -23.94
N VAL A 132 -8.44 -5.85 -24.06
CA VAL A 132 -7.71 -6.06 -25.32
C VAL A 132 -7.63 -7.56 -25.54
N ILE A 133 -8.11 -8.00 -26.71
CA ILE A 133 -7.81 -9.33 -27.25
C ILE A 133 -6.35 -9.28 -27.72
N SER A 134 -5.41 -9.85 -26.95
CA SER A 134 -4.03 -10.05 -27.40
C SER A 134 -3.53 -11.46 -27.05
N THR A 135 -2.63 -11.97 -27.90
CA THR A 135 -2.11 -13.35 -27.91
C THR A 135 -0.81 -13.50 -27.12
N ALA A 136 -0.58 -12.67 -26.10
CA ALA A 136 0.58 -12.76 -25.21
C ALA A 136 0.11 -12.58 -23.76
N GLY A 137 0.81 -13.23 -22.81
CA GLY A 137 0.40 -13.33 -21.41
C GLY A 137 -0.09 -12.00 -20.82
N VAL A 138 -1.34 -12.00 -20.36
CA VAL A 138 -2.00 -10.83 -19.81
C VAL A 138 -2.00 -10.94 -18.28
N LEU A 139 -1.33 -10.02 -17.60
CA LEU A 139 -1.70 -9.67 -16.24
C LEU A 139 -2.98 -8.85 -16.28
N GLN A 140 -4.12 -9.46 -15.95
CA GLN A 140 -5.32 -8.69 -15.64
C GLN A 140 -5.13 -8.05 -14.25
N GLN A 141 -4.54 -6.84 -14.24
CA GLN A 141 -4.60 -5.97 -13.07
C GLN A 141 -6.03 -5.45 -12.92
N ASN A 142 -6.87 -6.20 -12.20
CA ASN A 142 -7.89 -5.59 -11.36
C ASN A 142 -7.20 -5.07 -10.10
N SER A 143 -6.22 -4.17 -10.27
CA SER A 143 -5.53 -3.58 -9.13
C SER A 143 -6.47 -2.58 -8.48
N SER A 144 -7.20 -3.03 -7.47
CA SER A 144 -7.34 -2.16 -6.32
C SER A 144 -5.91 -1.83 -5.87
N PRO A 145 -5.55 -0.54 -5.67
CA PRO A 145 -4.26 -0.22 -5.08
C PRO A 145 -4.11 -1.04 -3.80
N SER A 146 -2.89 -1.51 -3.51
CA SER A 146 -2.55 -2.10 -2.22
C SER A 146 -3.31 -1.34 -1.13
N PRO A 147 -4.02 -2.00 -0.20
CA PRO A 147 -4.62 -1.29 0.92
C PRO A 147 -3.50 -0.49 1.57
N ASN A 148 -3.57 0.82 1.37
CA ASN A 148 -2.52 1.72 1.81
C ASN A 148 -2.79 1.85 3.30
N LEU A 149 -2.03 1.13 4.12
CA LEU A 149 -1.95 1.42 5.56
C LEU A 149 -1.65 2.93 5.79
N LEU A 150 -1.05 3.57 4.77
CA LEU A 150 -0.69 4.98 4.65
C LEU A 150 -1.84 5.95 4.27
N ALA A 151 -3.07 5.47 3.98
CA ALA A 151 -4.18 6.37 3.62
C ALA A 151 -4.79 7.08 4.83
N GLY A 152 -4.54 6.57 6.04
CA GLY A 152 -4.84 7.23 7.31
C GLY A 152 -3.57 7.50 8.10
N ILE A 153 -3.69 8.31 9.14
CA ILE A 153 -2.58 8.75 10.00
C ILE A 153 -1.64 7.58 10.31
N ASP A 154 -0.37 7.73 9.95
CA ASP A 154 0.68 6.74 10.19
C ASP A 154 0.96 6.66 11.70
N VAL A 155 0.29 5.72 12.35
CA VAL A 155 0.40 5.44 13.79
C VAL A 155 1.86 5.23 14.22
N GLY A 156 2.67 4.59 13.37
CA GLY A 156 4.10 4.42 13.60
C GLY A 156 4.82 5.76 13.70
N LYS A 157 4.54 6.70 12.78
CA LYS A 157 5.09 8.06 12.83
C LYS A 157 4.64 8.87 14.04
N LEU A 158 3.40 8.71 14.50
CA LEU A 158 2.94 9.34 15.74
C LEU A 158 3.76 8.85 16.94
N ILE A 159 3.95 7.53 17.04
CA ILE A 159 4.75 6.92 18.11
C ILE A 159 6.20 7.41 18.02
N ILE A 160 6.80 7.39 16.83
CA ILE A 160 8.17 7.89 16.61
C ILE A 160 8.29 9.37 17.02
N SER A 161 7.32 10.20 16.64
CA SER A 161 7.30 11.62 17.00
C SER A 161 7.25 11.79 18.51
N GLY A 162 6.42 11.01 19.20
CA GLY A 162 6.32 11.02 20.67
C GLY A 162 7.58 10.55 21.35
N ILE A 163 8.25 9.53 20.80
CA ILE A 163 9.56 9.06 21.28
C ILE A 163 10.59 10.17 21.13
N VAL A 164 10.74 10.74 19.93
CA VAL A 164 11.73 11.79 19.66
C VAL A 164 11.48 13.01 20.54
N GLN A 165 10.21 13.44 20.66
CA GLN A 165 9.85 14.55 21.52
C GLN A 165 10.19 14.25 22.99
N GLY A 166 9.79 13.09 23.51
CA GLY A 166 10.03 12.70 24.90
C GLY A 166 11.51 12.50 25.23
N LEU A 167 12.32 12.04 24.27
CA LEU A 167 13.78 11.94 24.43
C LEU A 167 14.48 13.30 24.35
N SER A 168 13.88 14.29 23.66
CA SER A 168 14.46 15.63 23.46
C SER A 168 14.16 16.66 24.56
N MET A 169 13.26 16.37 25.51
CA MET A 169 12.90 17.32 26.57
C MET A 169 13.95 17.35 27.70
N VAL A 170 14.41 18.57 28.05
CA VAL A 170 15.35 18.81 29.16
C VAL A 170 14.63 19.34 30.42
N GLU A 171 13.37 19.78 30.35
CA GLU A 171 12.64 20.25 31.54
C GLU A 171 11.16 19.81 31.56
N GLY A 172 10.75 19.11 32.63
CA GLY A 172 9.36 19.00 33.09
C GLY A 172 8.54 17.80 32.59
N GLY A 173 8.67 17.35 31.35
CA GLY A 173 7.89 16.25 30.77
C GLY A 173 8.73 14.99 30.50
N GLY A 174 8.26 13.81 30.91
CA GLY A 174 8.99 12.55 30.73
C GLY A 174 8.76 11.89 29.39
N LEU A 175 9.48 10.79 29.13
CA LEU A 175 9.23 9.98 27.95
C LEU A 175 7.79 9.44 27.97
N ILE A 176 7.26 9.13 29.16
CA ILE A 176 5.85 8.76 29.35
C ILE A 176 4.94 9.86 28.79
N THR A 177 5.07 11.11 29.26
CA THR A 177 4.19 12.22 28.86
C THR A 177 4.36 12.58 27.38
N GLY A 178 5.60 12.59 26.86
CA GLY A 178 5.90 12.95 25.48
C GLY A 178 5.32 11.96 24.47
N ILE A 179 5.51 10.66 24.70
CA ILE A 179 4.96 9.61 23.84
C ILE A 179 3.44 9.71 23.80
N ALA A 180 2.87 9.98 24.94
CA ALA A 180 1.51 9.62 25.15
C ALA A 180 0.56 10.80 24.95
N GLY A 181 1.04 12.03 25.17
CA GLY A 181 0.35 13.25 24.70
C GLY A 181 0.12 13.29 23.19
N LEU A 182 0.97 12.63 22.38
CA LEU A 182 0.79 12.54 20.93
C LEU A 182 -0.01 11.31 20.48
N ILE A 183 0.20 10.17 21.12
CA ILE A 183 -0.49 8.92 20.75
C ILE A 183 -1.94 8.94 21.23
N TRP A 184 -2.21 9.45 22.43
CA TRP A 184 -3.50 9.19 23.09
C TRP A 184 -4.74 9.80 22.45
N PRO A 185 -4.71 11.10 22.04
CA PRO A 185 -5.87 11.72 21.39
C PRO A 185 -6.29 10.96 20.12
N ASP A 186 -5.32 10.38 19.43
CA ASP A 186 -5.53 9.77 18.12
C ASP A 186 -5.76 8.24 18.21
N LEU A 187 -5.08 7.49 19.07
CA LEU A 187 -5.16 6.02 19.07
C LEU A 187 -6.23 5.43 19.99
N PHE A 188 -6.86 6.23 20.85
CA PHE A 188 -7.81 5.71 21.85
C PHE A 188 -9.16 6.41 21.88
N ASP A 189 -9.34 7.43 21.04
CA ASP A 189 -10.66 7.94 20.70
C ASP A 189 -11.22 7.09 19.54
N GLU A 190 -12.31 6.35 19.79
CA GLU A 190 -12.97 5.52 18.77
C GLU A 190 -13.50 6.35 17.60
N THR A 191 -13.71 7.64 17.83
CA THR A 191 -14.14 8.59 16.81
C THR A 191 -12.98 9.23 16.07
N SER A 192 -11.72 8.98 16.45
CA SER A 192 -10.58 9.55 15.74
C SER A 192 -10.41 8.93 14.35
N ALA A 193 -9.78 9.68 13.45
CA ALA A 193 -9.40 9.18 12.15
C ALA A 193 -8.27 8.13 12.24
N ALA A 194 -7.35 8.27 13.18
CA ALA A 194 -6.21 7.36 13.34
C ALA A 194 -6.63 5.97 13.83
N MET A 195 -7.57 5.89 14.79
CA MET A 195 -8.08 4.61 15.27
C MET A 195 -8.89 3.88 14.20
N ARG A 196 -9.74 4.61 13.46
CA ARG A 196 -10.47 4.02 12.33
C ARG A 196 -9.53 3.53 11.23
N ALA A 197 -8.51 4.31 10.90
CA ALA A 197 -7.49 3.92 9.94
C ALA A 197 -6.68 2.71 10.40
N LEU A 198 -6.35 2.61 11.69
CA LEU A 198 -5.72 1.43 12.27
C LEU A 198 -6.64 0.22 12.13
N GLU A 199 -7.92 0.31 12.49
CA GLU A 199 -8.86 -0.81 12.39
C GLU A 199 -9.12 -1.27 10.95
N GLU A 200 -9.25 -0.33 10.01
CA GLU A 200 -9.38 -0.64 8.58
C GLU A 200 -8.09 -1.25 8.02
N GLY A 201 -6.94 -0.64 8.32
CA GLY A 201 -5.64 -1.15 7.93
C GLY A 201 -5.38 -2.57 8.47
N LEU A 202 -5.81 -2.87 9.70
CA LEU A 202 -5.68 -4.20 10.30
C LEU A 202 -6.64 -5.22 9.68
N LYS A 203 -7.86 -4.83 9.32
CA LYS A 203 -8.78 -5.70 8.58
C LYS A 203 -8.21 -6.13 7.24
N ASP A 204 -7.43 -5.28 6.60
CA ASP A 204 -6.83 -5.58 5.30
C ASP A 204 -5.47 -6.29 5.44
N PHE A 205 -4.67 -5.92 6.44
CA PHE A 205 -3.34 -6.47 6.68
C PHE A 205 -3.34 -7.86 7.31
N ALA A 206 -4.40 -8.18 8.06
CA ALA A 206 -4.41 -9.31 8.99
C ALA A 206 -5.75 -10.07 9.02
N ARG A 207 -6.56 -9.93 7.95
CA ARG A 207 -7.97 -10.39 7.86
C ARG A 207 -8.22 -11.81 8.37
N ASP A 208 -7.32 -12.73 8.06
CA ASP A 208 -7.41 -14.15 8.43
C ASP A 208 -6.40 -14.57 9.50
N LEU A 209 -5.57 -13.62 9.93
CA LEU A 209 -4.51 -13.80 10.91
C LEU A 209 -5.04 -13.53 12.33
N ILE A 210 -6.04 -12.65 12.47
CA ILE A 210 -6.52 -12.17 13.77
C ILE A 210 -8.02 -12.37 13.93
N ASP A 211 -8.44 -13.06 14.99
CA ASP A 211 -9.85 -13.13 15.36
C ASP A 211 -10.31 -11.81 16.01
N GLN A 212 -11.51 -11.35 15.65
CA GLN A 212 -12.07 -10.08 16.14
C GLN A 212 -12.15 -10.01 17.67
N LYS A 213 -12.37 -11.14 18.33
CA LYS A 213 -12.49 -11.24 19.79
C LYS A 213 -11.17 -10.91 20.51
N SER A 214 -10.05 -11.35 19.95
CA SER A 214 -8.71 -11.02 20.47
C SER A 214 -8.41 -9.53 20.32
N ILE A 215 -8.76 -8.93 19.18
CA ILE A 215 -8.61 -7.47 18.94
C ILE A 215 -9.43 -6.69 19.97
N GLU A 216 -10.70 -7.05 20.18
CA GLU A 216 -11.55 -6.39 21.18
C GLU A 216 -10.99 -6.51 22.59
N THR A 217 -10.40 -7.66 22.93
CA THR A 217 -9.79 -7.90 24.24
C THR A 217 -8.58 -6.98 24.45
N LEU A 218 -7.68 -6.90 23.46
CA LEU A 218 -6.50 -6.03 23.51
C LEU A 218 -6.91 -4.56 23.53
N ARG A 219 -7.94 -4.17 22.76
CA ARG A 219 -8.51 -2.82 22.77
C ARG A 219 -9.00 -2.42 24.16
N LYS A 220 -9.81 -3.27 24.81
CA LYS A 220 -10.34 -3.02 26.15
C LYS A 220 -9.23 -2.88 27.19
N LYS A 221 -8.23 -3.77 27.14
CA LYS A 221 -7.07 -3.69 28.04
C LYS A 221 -6.27 -2.40 27.79
N THR A 222 -6.01 -2.06 26.53
CA THR A 222 -5.23 -0.85 26.22
C THR A 222 -5.98 0.43 26.61
N ARG A 223 -7.31 0.45 26.58
CA ARG A 223 -8.10 1.55 27.17
C ARG A 223 -7.87 1.70 28.67
N GLY A 224 -7.91 0.60 29.41
CA GLY A 224 -7.62 0.62 30.85
C GLY A 224 -6.22 1.15 31.17
N LEU A 225 -5.24 0.89 30.29
CA LEU A 225 -3.91 1.47 30.39
C LEU A 225 -3.93 2.99 30.23
N VAL A 226 -4.65 3.52 29.23
CA VAL A 226 -4.79 4.96 29.02
C VAL A 226 -5.34 5.66 30.25
N ASP A 227 -6.38 5.10 30.87
CA ASP A 227 -6.97 5.67 32.09
C ASP A 227 -5.95 5.68 33.24
N ALA A 228 -5.20 4.60 33.44
CA ALA A 228 -4.13 4.54 34.44
C ALA A 228 -3.05 5.61 34.22
N TYR A 229 -2.69 5.86 32.96
CA TYR A 229 -1.72 6.89 32.64
C TYR A 229 -2.24 8.32 32.84
N ARG A 230 -3.50 8.59 32.51
CA ARG A 230 -4.11 9.91 32.79
C ARG A 230 -4.05 10.24 34.27
N GLN A 231 -4.26 9.24 35.14
CA GLN A 231 -4.10 9.41 36.57
C GLN A 231 -2.64 9.71 36.96
N TYR A 232 -1.68 8.99 36.39
CA TYR A 232 -0.26 9.26 36.61
C TYR A 232 0.17 10.67 36.15
N ASP A 233 -0.27 11.10 34.97
CA ASP A 233 0.13 12.37 34.36
C ASP A 233 -0.44 13.57 35.13
N ALA A 234 -1.67 13.46 35.63
CA ALA A 234 -2.34 14.49 36.43
C ALA A 234 -1.67 14.76 37.78
N LEU A 235 -0.82 13.86 38.29
CA LEU A 235 -0.19 14.00 39.59
C LEU A 235 1.07 14.87 39.52
N SER A 236 1.27 15.68 40.56
CA SER A 236 2.55 16.34 40.79
C SER A 236 3.59 15.33 41.29
N PRO A 237 4.89 15.54 41.01
CA PRO A 237 5.95 14.70 41.56
C PRO A 237 5.90 14.57 43.09
N GLY A 238 6.09 13.35 43.60
CA GLY A 238 5.97 13.03 45.02
C GLY A 238 5.55 11.58 45.25
N GLU A 239 5.06 11.29 46.46
CA GLU A 239 4.68 9.95 46.90
C GLU A 239 3.56 9.34 46.05
N ASP A 240 2.47 10.07 45.82
CA ASP A 240 1.34 9.60 45.02
C ASP A 240 1.76 9.26 43.58
N LYS A 241 2.61 10.08 42.97
CA LYS A 241 3.12 9.83 41.61
C LYS A 241 4.06 8.63 41.57
N ALA A 242 4.82 8.39 42.63
CA ALA A 242 5.65 7.19 42.77
C ALA A 242 4.81 5.91 42.91
N GLU A 243 3.72 5.97 43.67
CA GLU A 243 2.78 4.86 43.81
C GLU A 243 2.12 4.52 42.46
N TRP A 244 1.66 5.53 41.72
CA TRP A 244 1.10 5.33 40.38
C TRP A 244 2.12 4.82 39.36
N LEU A 245 3.38 5.26 39.44
CA LEU A 245 4.46 4.70 38.61
C LEU A 245 4.61 3.19 38.84
N ASN A 246 4.54 2.76 40.10
CA ASN A 246 4.58 1.33 40.44
C ASN A 246 3.32 0.59 39.98
N ALA A 247 2.14 1.21 40.10
CA ALA A 247 0.89 0.63 39.59
C ALA A 247 0.93 0.41 38.07
N LEU A 248 1.51 1.34 37.31
CA LEU A 248 1.73 1.18 35.86
C LEU A 248 2.66 0.00 35.57
N LEU A 249 3.77 -0.12 36.30
CA LEU A 249 4.70 -1.24 36.14
C LEU A 249 4.03 -2.59 36.44
N VAL A 250 3.25 -2.67 37.53
CA VAL A 250 2.47 -3.87 37.87
C VAL A 250 1.49 -4.18 36.73
N TRP A 251 0.77 -3.18 36.23
CA TRP A 251 -0.16 -3.36 35.12
C TRP A 251 0.53 -3.97 33.89
N PHE A 252 1.70 -3.47 33.51
CA PHE A 252 2.45 -4.01 32.37
C PHE A 252 2.88 -5.45 32.62
N THR A 253 3.39 -5.77 33.79
CA THR A 253 3.79 -7.15 34.12
C THR A 253 2.61 -8.12 34.09
N THR A 254 1.44 -7.72 34.61
CA THR A 254 0.22 -8.55 34.63
C THR A 254 -0.41 -8.73 33.26
N ASN A 255 -0.30 -7.73 32.38
CA ASN A 255 -0.94 -7.78 31.07
C ASN A 255 -0.02 -8.21 29.94
N ARG A 256 1.28 -8.38 30.20
CA ARG A 256 2.30 -8.65 29.18
C ARG A 256 1.95 -9.81 28.25
N GLU A 257 1.50 -10.93 28.82
CA GLU A 257 1.21 -12.17 28.08
C GLU A 257 0.18 -11.97 26.95
N PHE A 258 -0.81 -11.09 27.16
CA PHE A 258 -1.82 -10.80 26.14
C PHE A 258 -1.23 -10.12 24.90
N TYR A 259 -0.17 -9.34 25.06
CA TYR A 259 0.47 -8.62 23.96
C TYR A 259 1.73 -9.32 23.45
N CYS A 260 2.19 -10.39 24.10
CA CYS A 260 3.41 -11.14 23.76
C CYS A 260 3.10 -12.63 23.66
N ASP A 261 2.02 -12.97 22.98
CA ASP A 261 1.57 -14.34 22.73
C ASP A 261 2.54 -15.02 21.75
N THR A 262 3.24 -16.06 22.19
CA THR A 262 4.16 -16.82 21.34
C THR A 262 3.46 -17.90 20.50
N ASP A 263 2.24 -18.27 20.86
CA ASP A 263 1.45 -19.28 20.16
C ASP A 263 0.70 -18.67 18.96
N SER A 264 0.29 -17.40 19.08
CA SER A 264 -0.29 -16.62 17.98
C SER A 264 0.31 -15.21 17.89
N PRO A 265 1.63 -15.06 17.62
CA PRO A 265 2.34 -13.78 17.66
C PRO A 265 1.69 -12.69 16.81
N ALA A 266 1.32 -13.05 15.60
CA ALA A 266 0.83 -12.13 14.61
C ALA A 266 -0.52 -11.47 15.02
N LYS A 267 -1.29 -12.09 15.94
CA LYS A 267 -2.51 -11.50 16.54
C LYS A 267 -2.26 -10.30 17.42
N THR A 268 -1.05 -10.17 17.97
CA THR A 268 -0.70 -9.11 18.91
C THR A 268 -0.22 -7.83 18.22
N LEU A 269 0.14 -7.92 16.93
CA LEU A 269 0.68 -6.83 16.12
C LEU A 269 -0.05 -5.49 16.29
N PRO A 270 -1.41 -5.42 16.32
CA PRO A 270 -2.14 -4.16 16.46
C PRO A 270 -1.74 -3.27 17.65
N TYR A 271 -1.42 -3.90 18.78
CA TYR A 271 -1.20 -3.18 20.05
C TYR A 271 0.18 -3.44 20.64
N PHE A 272 0.92 -4.43 20.12
CA PHE A 272 2.23 -4.82 20.62
C PHE A 272 3.20 -3.64 20.66
N VAL A 273 3.38 -2.93 19.54
CA VAL A 273 4.37 -1.84 19.43
C VAL A 273 4.05 -0.71 20.40
N THR A 274 2.78 -0.30 20.47
CA THR A 274 2.32 0.73 21.40
C THR A 274 2.53 0.31 22.86
N MET A 275 2.11 -0.91 23.22
CA MET A 275 2.23 -1.42 24.59
C MET A 275 3.70 -1.54 25.01
N ALA A 276 4.54 -2.19 24.20
CA ALA A 276 5.96 -2.37 24.47
C ALA A 276 6.68 -1.02 24.60
N THR A 277 6.42 -0.09 23.67
CA THR A 277 6.99 1.27 23.72
C THR A 277 6.63 1.99 25.02
N MET A 278 5.36 1.91 25.45
CA MET A 278 4.90 2.53 26.69
C MET A 278 5.52 1.89 27.94
N HIS A 279 5.63 0.56 27.97
CA HIS A 279 6.30 -0.10 29.10
C HIS A 279 7.78 0.30 29.20
N LEU A 280 8.48 0.33 28.06
CA LEU A 280 9.86 0.77 27.99
C LEU A 280 10.02 2.23 28.42
N ALA A 281 9.07 3.09 28.10
CA ALA A 281 9.06 4.48 28.56
C ALA A 281 8.95 4.58 30.08
N VAL A 282 8.07 3.80 30.71
CA VAL A 282 7.93 3.74 32.18
C VAL A 282 9.19 3.22 32.85
N LEU A 283 9.80 2.15 32.31
CA LEU A 283 11.05 1.61 32.81
C LEU A 283 12.20 2.61 32.69
N ARG A 284 12.25 3.36 31.58
CA ARG A 284 13.25 4.41 31.35
C ARG A 284 13.08 5.55 32.34
N ASP A 285 11.86 6.09 32.47
CA ASP A 285 11.60 7.22 33.36
C ASP A 285 11.87 6.83 34.82
N ARG A 286 11.55 5.59 35.22
CA ARG A 286 11.99 5.06 36.53
C ARG A 286 13.51 4.99 36.67
N SER A 287 14.25 4.68 35.60
CA SER A 287 15.71 4.48 35.65
C SER A 287 16.50 5.78 35.67
N TYR A 288 16.01 6.83 35.00
CA TYR A 288 16.75 8.08 34.80
C TYR A 288 16.12 9.31 35.44
N ARG A 289 14.82 9.26 35.74
CA ARG A 289 14.06 10.39 36.34
C ARG A 289 13.45 10.04 37.70
N TYR A 290 13.99 9.03 38.38
CA TYR A 290 13.46 8.56 39.67
C TYR A 290 13.34 9.70 40.69
N THR A 291 14.42 10.45 40.91
CA THR A 291 14.45 11.55 41.88
C THR A 291 13.49 12.67 41.49
N GLU A 292 13.41 12.97 40.20
CA GLU A 292 12.48 13.99 39.68
C GLU A 292 11.02 13.63 39.92
N ILE A 293 10.65 12.37 39.70
CA ILE A 293 9.29 11.85 39.80
C ILE A 293 8.88 11.64 41.26
N THR A 294 9.74 11.01 42.06
CA THR A 294 9.39 10.55 43.41
C THR A 294 9.75 11.53 44.51
N LYS A 295 10.62 12.51 44.22
CA LYS A 295 11.26 13.41 45.20
C LYS A 295 12.06 12.67 46.28
N ARG A 296 12.51 11.45 45.98
CA ARG A 296 13.35 10.61 46.85
C ARG A 296 14.65 10.26 46.12
N GLU A 297 15.74 10.19 46.86
CA GLU A 297 17.01 9.69 46.33
C GLU A 297 16.98 8.15 46.24
N PRO A 298 17.22 7.56 45.05
CA PRO A 298 17.28 6.12 44.91
C PRO A 298 18.59 5.59 45.49
N ASN A 299 18.55 4.39 46.10
CA ASN A 299 19.80 3.72 46.44
C ASN A 299 20.48 3.18 45.17
N GLN A 300 21.81 3.07 45.19
CA GLN A 300 22.60 2.69 44.01
C GLN A 300 22.28 1.27 43.51
N HIS A 301 21.94 0.36 44.42
CA HIS A 301 21.55 -1.01 44.09
C HIS A 301 20.25 -1.05 43.27
N ASP A 302 19.25 -0.25 43.64
CA ASP A 302 17.95 -0.17 42.97
C ASP A 302 18.09 0.45 41.58
N LEU A 303 18.93 1.48 41.40
CA LEU A 303 19.21 2.06 40.08
C LEU A 303 19.81 1.03 39.12
N VAL A 304 20.72 0.18 39.61
CA VAL A 304 21.27 -0.93 38.80
C VAL A 304 20.17 -1.90 38.43
N GLY A 305 19.29 -2.25 39.37
CA GLY A 305 18.13 -3.10 39.10
C GLY A 305 17.13 -2.51 38.09
N PHE A 306 16.85 -1.21 38.17
CA PHE A 306 15.94 -0.53 37.25
C PHE A 306 16.48 -0.53 35.82
N ARG A 307 17.78 -0.21 35.65
CA ARG A 307 18.44 -0.24 34.35
C ARG A 307 18.49 -1.66 33.80
N ALA A 308 18.81 -2.66 34.62
CA ALA A 308 18.80 -4.05 34.21
C ALA A 308 17.41 -4.53 33.74
N ALA A 309 16.33 -4.06 34.38
CA ALA A 309 14.96 -4.36 33.96
C ALA A 309 14.59 -3.70 32.61
N LEU A 310 15.04 -2.46 32.39
CA LEU A 310 14.88 -1.73 31.13
C LEU A 310 15.59 -2.47 29.99
N GLU A 311 16.87 -2.76 30.19
CA GLU A 311 17.76 -3.53 29.31
C GLU A 311 17.17 -4.88 28.91
N LYS A 312 16.74 -5.66 29.90
CA LYS A 312 16.09 -6.96 29.70
C LYS A 312 14.82 -6.81 28.87
N SER A 313 13.99 -5.80 29.18
CA SER A 313 12.72 -5.59 28.48
C SER A 313 12.93 -5.14 27.02
N ILE A 314 13.95 -4.33 26.74
CA ILE A 314 14.32 -3.96 25.36
C ILE A 314 14.68 -5.22 24.57
N ALA A 315 15.52 -6.09 25.14
CA ALA A 315 15.92 -7.33 24.49
C ALA A 315 14.73 -8.27 24.22
N GLU A 316 13.89 -8.50 25.23
CA GLU A 316 12.74 -9.40 25.11
C GLU A 316 11.68 -8.88 24.13
N TYR A 317 11.36 -7.58 24.16
CA TYR A 317 10.43 -7.00 23.20
C TYR A 317 11.01 -6.97 21.78
N SER A 318 12.30 -6.70 21.62
CA SER A 318 12.94 -6.75 20.29
C SER A 318 12.91 -8.16 19.71
N GLN A 319 13.11 -9.18 20.55
CA GLN A 319 12.96 -10.57 20.15
C GLN A 319 11.50 -10.90 19.78
N MET A 320 10.53 -10.47 20.59
CA MET A 320 9.11 -10.68 20.30
C MET A 320 8.70 -10.01 18.99
N ALA A 321 9.17 -8.80 18.72
CA ALA A 321 8.96 -8.11 17.45
C ALA A 321 9.47 -8.92 16.26
N SER A 322 10.66 -9.52 16.38
CA SER A 322 11.21 -10.41 15.35
C SER A 322 10.34 -11.65 15.13
N ILE A 323 9.81 -12.24 16.20
CA ILE A 323 8.89 -13.40 16.12
C ILE A 323 7.59 -13.01 15.41
N ILE A 324 6.95 -11.91 15.83
CA ILE A 324 5.74 -11.36 15.18
C ILE A 324 6.01 -11.12 13.69
N ARG A 325 7.14 -10.48 13.37
CA ARG A 325 7.51 -10.18 12.00
C ARG A 325 7.65 -11.45 11.16
N GLN A 326 8.38 -12.44 11.67
CA GLN A 326 8.58 -13.71 10.97
C GLN A 326 7.25 -14.45 10.73
N ASP A 327 6.35 -14.43 11.72
CA ASP A 327 5.06 -15.10 11.62
C ASP A 327 4.13 -14.41 10.61
N CYS A 328 4.02 -13.07 10.65
CA CYS A 328 3.30 -12.29 9.63
C CYS A 328 3.83 -12.56 8.22
N MET A 329 5.16 -12.56 8.04
CA MET A 329 5.81 -12.84 6.75
C MET A 329 5.61 -14.27 6.27
N LYS A 330 5.54 -15.24 7.18
CA LYS A 330 5.23 -16.63 6.87
C LYS A 330 3.77 -16.79 6.45
N TRP A 331 2.85 -16.21 7.22
CA TRP A 331 1.43 -16.20 6.88
C TRP A 331 1.20 -15.60 5.50
N ARG A 332 1.76 -14.42 5.22
CA ARG A 332 1.56 -13.72 3.94
C ARG A 332 1.98 -14.55 2.73
N ARG A 333 3.12 -15.23 2.81
CA ARG A 333 3.64 -16.09 1.73
C ARG A 333 2.71 -17.27 1.45
N ASN A 334 2.02 -17.79 2.46
CA ASN A 334 1.11 -18.93 2.32
C ASN A 334 -0.26 -18.58 1.73
N GLN A 335 -0.57 -17.28 1.54
CA GLN A 335 -1.86 -16.84 1.00
C GLN A 335 -1.91 -16.82 -0.53
N VAL A 336 -0.76 -16.85 -1.21
CA VAL A 336 -0.71 -16.91 -2.68
C VAL A 336 -0.95 -18.34 -3.14
N GLN A 337 -1.87 -18.53 -4.08
CA GLN A 337 -2.31 -19.84 -4.55
C GLN A 337 -1.99 -20.03 -6.04
N ASP A 338 -1.46 -21.20 -6.39
CA ASP A 338 -1.26 -21.61 -7.78
C ASP A 338 -2.52 -22.29 -8.34
N GLY A 339 -2.84 -22.06 -9.61
CA GLY A 339 -3.95 -22.66 -10.34
C GLY A 339 -3.60 -23.00 -11.79
N GLU A 340 -4.36 -23.91 -12.39
CA GLU A 340 -4.21 -24.30 -13.80
C GLU A 340 -5.59 -24.63 -14.41
N GLU A 341 -5.89 -24.03 -15.57
CA GLU A 341 -7.13 -24.26 -16.31
C GLU A 341 -6.84 -24.64 -17.76
N TRP A 342 -7.63 -25.59 -18.27
CA TRP A 342 -7.49 -26.13 -19.63
C TRP A 342 -8.68 -25.76 -20.49
N THR A 343 -8.41 -25.28 -21.71
CA THR A 343 -9.45 -24.98 -22.70
C THR A 343 -9.08 -25.48 -24.08
N LEU A 344 -10.01 -26.24 -24.68
CA LEU A 344 -9.92 -26.72 -26.06
C LEU A 344 -10.27 -25.59 -27.03
N VAL A 345 -9.30 -25.09 -27.79
CA VAL A 345 -9.54 -24.08 -28.83
C VAL A 345 -9.60 -24.80 -30.18
N LYS A 346 -10.81 -24.96 -30.72
CA LYS A 346 -11.11 -25.76 -31.92
C LYS A 346 -10.28 -25.42 -33.17
N SER A 347 -9.66 -24.24 -33.23
CA SER A 347 -8.86 -23.74 -34.36
C SER A 347 -7.34 -23.79 -34.16
N PHE A 348 -6.83 -23.96 -32.94
CA PHE A 348 -5.40 -23.83 -32.62
C PHE A 348 -4.81 -24.97 -31.75
N GLY A 349 -5.61 -25.99 -31.41
CA GLY A 349 -5.20 -27.10 -30.54
C GLY A 349 -5.53 -26.86 -29.07
N ASP A 350 -4.98 -27.69 -28.19
CA ASP A 350 -5.16 -27.55 -26.74
C ASP A 350 -4.41 -26.30 -26.26
N SER A 351 -5.10 -25.45 -25.49
CA SER A 351 -4.46 -24.37 -24.78
C SER A 351 -4.58 -24.60 -23.27
N ALA A 352 -3.49 -24.32 -22.56
CA ALA A 352 -3.50 -24.27 -21.10
C ALA A 352 -3.23 -22.84 -20.64
N THR A 353 -3.87 -22.47 -19.54
CA THR A 353 -3.63 -21.23 -18.84
C THR A 353 -3.19 -21.57 -17.42
N THR A 354 -1.96 -21.19 -17.08
CA THR A 354 -1.51 -21.22 -15.69
C THR A 354 -1.88 -19.88 -15.04
N THR A 355 -2.36 -19.93 -13.80
CA THR A 355 -2.74 -18.75 -13.04
C THR A 355 -2.11 -18.78 -11.66
N VAL A 356 -1.77 -17.61 -11.13
CA VAL A 356 -1.38 -17.44 -9.73
C VAL A 356 -2.25 -16.33 -9.17
N HIS A 357 -2.93 -16.63 -8.07
CA HIS A 357 -3.94 -15.76 -7.48
C HIS A 357 -3.54 -15.33 -6.08
N ASP A 358 -3.62 -14.02 -5.83
CA ASP A 358 -3.52 -13.42 -4.52
C ASP A 358 -4.91 -12.96 -4.06
N PRO A 359 -5.64 -13.79 -3.29
CA PRO A 359 -7.04 -13.53 -2.92
C PRO A 359 -7.21 -12.28 -2.08
N LEU A 360 -6.18 -11.88 -1.32
CA LEU A 360 -6.21 -10.69 -0.48
C LEU A 360 -6.22 -9.39 -1.28
N ARG A 361 -5.71 -9.41 -2.51
CA ARG A 361 -5.66 -8.24 -3.40
C ARG A 361 -6.48 -8.42 -4.66
N SER A 362 -7.13 -9.57 -4.82
CA SER A 362 -7.83 -9.96 -6.05
C SER A 362 -6.94 -9.80 -7.29
N ILE A 363 -5.64 -10.07 -7.12
CA ILE A 363 -4.66 -10.05 -8.22
C ILE A 363 -4.59 -11.44 -8.80
N THR A 364 -4.77 -11.54 -10.12
CA THR A 364 -4.57 -12.77 -10.87
C THR A 364 -3.48 -12.52 -11.92
N ALA A 365 -2.41 -13.30 -11.83
CA ALA A 365 -1.39 -13.36 -12.86
C ALA A 365 -1.62 -14.60 -13.72
N SER A 366 -1.74 -14.46 -15.04
CA SER A 366 -2.10 -15.56 -15.92
C SER A 366 -1.16 -15.66 -17.11
N PHE A 367 -0.82 -16.88 -17.52
CA PHE A 367 -0.05 -17.13 -18.73
C PHE A 367 -0.68 -18.24 -19.55
N LYS A 368 -0.90 -17.98 -20.84
CA LYS A 368 -1.55 -18.90 -21.78
C LYS A 368 -0.56 -19.41 -22.82
N TYR A 369 -0.53 -20.71 -23.05
CA TYR A 369 0.28 -21.35 -24.09
C TYR A 369 -0.56 -22.29 -24.95
N PHE A 370 -0.08 -22.55 -26.17
CA PHE A 370 -0.75 -23.41 -27.16
C PHE A 370 0.12 -24.64 -27.44
N ARG A 371 -0.46 -25.85 -27.39
CA ARG A 371 0.24 -27.06 -27.84
C ARG A 371 0.11 -27.23 -29.36
N GLY A 372 1.20 -26.90 -30.06
CA GLY A 372 1.40 -27.21 -31.48
C GLY A 372 2.71 -27.97 -31.69
N VAL A 373 2.66 -29.04 -32.49
CA VAL A 373 3.72 -30.01 -32.81
C VAL A 373 5.14 -29.41 -32.82
N GLY A 374 5.99 -29.82 -31.86
CA GLY A 374 7.46 -29.71 -31.97
C GLY A 374 8.22 -28.97 -30.88
N GLN A 375 7.58 -28.23 -29.96
CA GLN A 375 8.27 -27.60 -28.83
C GLN A 375 7.81 -28.17 -27.49
N LEU A 376 8.73 -28.86 -26.81
CA LEU A 376 8.62 -29.17 -25.38
C LEU A 376 8.81 -27.86 -24.62
N ILE A 377 7.72 -27.13 -24.36
CA ILE A 377 7.74 -26.00 -23.44
C ILE A 377 7.81 -26.60 -22.03
N ASP A 378 8.73 -26.13 -21.18
CA ASP A 378 8.79 -26.51 -19.76
C ASP A 378 7.64 -25.81 -19.00
N GLU A 379 6.42 -26.29 -19.22
CA GLU A 379 5.15 -25.76 -18.68
C GLU A 379 5.24 -25.60 -17.14
N ARG A 380 5.93 -26.54 -16.46
CA ARG A 380 6.09 -26.55 -15.01
C ARG A 380 7.13 -25.54 -14.51
N GLY A 381 8.23 -25.36 -15.24
CA GLY A 381 9.26 -24.39 -14.91
C GLY A 381 8.76 -22.93 -14.98
N ASP A 382 7.88 -22.64 -15.93
CA ASP A 382 7.37 -21.28 -16.16
C ASP A 382 6.25 -20.89 -15.18
N GLN A 383 5.33 -21.80 -14.83
CA GLN A 383 4.39 -21.58 -13.73
C GLN A 383 5.12 -21.29 -12.41
N GLN A 384 6.18 -22.04 -12.12
CA GLN A 384 6.98 -21.81 -10.91
C GLN A 384 7.69 -20.45 -10.92
N LYS A 385 8.15 -19.94 -12.07
CA LYS A 385 8.74 -18.60 -12.19
C LYS A 385 7.69 -17.51 -11.94
N LEU A 386 6.52 -17.61 -12.58
CA LEU A 386 5.42 -16.68 -12.41
C LEU A 386 4.98 -16.61 -10.93
N SER A 387 4.82 -17.77 -10.30
CA SER A 387 4.48 -17.88 -8.87
C SER A 387 5.56 -17.26 -7.99
N ARG A 388 6.84 -17.58 -8.23
CA ARG A 388 7.96 -16.95 -7.49
C ARG A 388 7.98 -15.43 -7.60
N ASN A 389 7.76 -14.88 -8.80
CA ASN A 389 7.76 -13.44 -9.03
C ASN A 389 6.58 -12.76 -8.33
N LEU A 390 5.37 -13.32 -8.43
CA LEU A 390 4.20 -12.78 -7.73
C LEU A 390 4.37 -12.86 -6.22
N ILE A 391 4.78 -14.02 -5.69
CA ILE A 391 5.09 -14.19 -4.27
C ILE A 391 6.13 -13.16 -3.83
N ARG A 392 7.22 -12.96 -4.58
CA ARG A 392 8.25 -11.98 -4.23
C ARG A 392 7.67 -10.57 -4.16
N TRP A 393 6.94 -10.13 -5.19
CA TRP A 393 6.35 -8.80 -5.23
C TRP A 393 5.41 -8.54 -4.05
N VAL A 394 4.43 -9.42 -3.84
CA VAL A 394 3.46 -9.21 -2.77
C VAL A 394 4.10 -9.34 -1.37
N THR A 395 5.15 -10.14 -1.25
CA THR A 395 5.92 -10.29 0.00
C THR A 395 6.75 -9.06 0.30
N VAL A 396 7.44 -8.46 -0.69
CA VAL A 396 8.24 -7.23 -0.50
C VAL A 396 7.33 -6.06 -0.14
N GLU A 397 6.19 -5.92 -0.82
CA GLU A 397 5.22 -4.87 -0.51
C GLU A 397 4.61 -5.06 0.89
N TYR A 398 4.23 -6.28 1.25
CA TYR A 398 3.73 -6.57 2.60
C TYR A 398 4.80 -6.33 3.67
N GLN A 399 6.05 -6.72 3.39
CA GLN A 399 7.19 -6.46 4.26
C GLN A 399 7.35 -4.97 4.52
N ARG A 400 7.27 -4.15 3.47
CA ARG A 400 7.35 -2.69 3.57
C ARG A 400 6.26 -2.12 4.50
N GLN A 401 5.03 -2.59 4.36
CA GLN A 401 3.92 -2.20 5.22
C GLN A 401 4.10 -2.65 6.68
N LEU A 402 4.61 -3.87 6.87
CA LEU A 402 4.93 -4.40 8.19
C LEU A 402 6.06 -3.62 8.87
N ASP A 403 7.11 -3.30 8.11
CA ASP A 403 8.27 -2.57 8.60
C ASP A 403 7.89 -1.13 9.00
N ASP A 404 6.89 -0.49 8.38
CA ASP A 404 6.32 0.77 8.86
C ASP A 404 5.64 0.64 10.23
N VAL A 405 4.82 -0.40 10.41
CA VAL A 405 4.14 -0.66 11.70
C VAL A 405 5.16 -0.91 12.81
N LEU A 406 6.22 -1.63 12.47
CA LEU A 406 7.30 -1.98 13.39
C LEU A 406 8.36 -0.87 13.52
N ALA A 407 8.30 0.21 12.74
CA ALA A 407 9.31 1.25 12.71
C ALA A 407 9.67 1.84 14.10
N PRO A 408 8.74 2.02 15.05
CA PRO A 408 9.09 2.52 16.39
C PRO A 408 10.10 1.65 17.15
N ILE A 409 10.20 0.35 16.84
CA ILE A 409 11.12 -0.59 17.50
C ILE A 409 12.58 -0.15 17.32
N TYR A 410 12.92 0.42 16.17
CA TYR A 410 14.29 0.87 15.89
C TYR A 410 14.75 2.02 16.82
N HIS A 411 13.83 2.66 17.54
CA HIS A 411 14.14 3.73 18.49
C HIS A 411 14.31 3.23 19.93
N TRP A 412 13.94 1.99 20.25
CA TRP A 412 13.97 1.47 21.62
C TRP A 412 15.38 1.45 22.21
N ASP A 413 16.41 1.24 21.40
CA ASP A 413 17.80 1.31 21.86
C ASP A 413 18.20 2.69 22.37
N ASN A 414 17.54 3.76 21.92
CA ASN A 414 17.81 5.10 22.45
C ASN A 414 17.26 5.31 23.86
N PHE A 415 16.41 4.41 24.37
CA PHE A 415 15.86 4.52 25.73
C PHE A 415 16.93 4.20 26.78
N ARG A 416 18.04 3.60 26.36
CA ARG A 416 19.21 3.29 27.20
C ARG A 416 19.96 4.56 27.61
N TYR A 417 19.80 5.65 26.89
CA TYR A 417 20.55 6.88 27.12
C TYR A 417 19.80 7.85 28.02
N SER A 418 20.58 8.55 28.85
CA SER A 418 20.05 9.51 29.82
C SER A 418 19.87 10.89 29.22
N THR A 419 20.65 11.22 28.18
CA THR A 419 20.68 12.54 27.54
C THR A 419 20.34 12.46 26.05
N PRO A 420 19.77 13.54 25.46
CA PRO A 420 19.48 13.60 24.04
C PRO A 420 20.74 13.45 23.15
N GLU A 421 21.89 13.97 23.58
CA GLU A 421 23.14 13.98 22.81
C GLU A 421 23.74 12.58 22.63
N GLU A 422 23.44 11.66 23.54
CA GLU A 422 23.84 10.26 23.47
C GLU A 422 22.96 9.43 22.52
N CYS A 423 21.75 9.94 22.18
CA CYS A 423 20.82 9.24 21.31
C CYS A 423 21.37 9.14 19.88
N LYS A 424 21.25 7.96 19.29
CA LYS A 424 21.77 7.68 17.95
C LYS A 424 20.69 7.93 16.89
N PRO A 425 21.03 8.57 15.75
CA PRO A 425 20.14 8.64 14.61
C PRO A 425 19.76 7.23 14.15
N VAL A 426 18.47 7.00 13.95
CA VAL A 426 17.93 5.73 13.45
C VAL A 426 17.87 5.80 11.93
N LYS A 427 18.53 4.85 11.25
CA LYS A 427 18.45 4.70 9.79
C LYS A 427 17.57 3.49 9.48
N ILE A 428 16.52 3.72 8.70
CA ILE A 428 15.59 2.67 8.25
C ILE A 428 15.84 2.46 6.76
N ASN A 429 16.18 1.22 6.38
CA ASN A 429 16.27 0.84 4.97
C ASN A 429 14.87 0.41 4.53
N VAL A 430 14.28 1.16 3.60
CA VAL A 430 12.99 0.80 3.00
C VAL A 430 13.26 0.19 1.62
N SER A 431 12.80 -1.03 1.41
CA SER A 431 12.82 -1.68 0.09
C SER A 431 11.40 -1.67 -0.47
N ILE A 432 11.26 -1.17 -1.69
CA ILE A 432 9.99 -1.12 -2.39
C ILE A 432 10.20 -1.86 -3.71
N LEU A 433 9.29 -2.78 -4.01
CA LEU A 433 9.21 -3.37 -5.33
C LEU A 433 7.92 -2.91 -5.99
N GLY A 434 8.06 -2.21 -7.12
CA GLY A 434 6.93 -1.90 -7.98
C GLY A 434 6.30 -3.19 -8.52
N GLY A 435 4.99 -3.16 -8.76
CA GLY A 435 4.37 -4.20 -9.56
C GLY A 435 4.94 -4.19 -10.99
N PRO A 436 4.68 -5.25 -11.77
CA PRO A 436 5.07 -5.27 -13.18
C PRO A 436 4.45 -4.09 -13.94
N TRP A 437 5.22 -3.51 -14.85
CA TRP A 437 4.75 -2.47 -15.77
C TRP A 437 4.49 -3.09 -17.15
N GLY A 438 3.30 -2.82 -17.68
CA GLY A 438 2.80 -3.35 -18.94
C GLY A 438 2.09 -4.70 -18.80
N ASP A 439 2.06 -5.51 -19.87
CA ASP A 439 1.33 -6.80 -19.89
C ASP A 439 1.89 -7.84 -18.90
N GLY A 440 3.09 -7.61 -18.36
CA GLY A 440 3.69 -8.38 -17.28
C GLY A 440 4.88 -9.25 -17.67
N SER A 441 5.16 -10.27 -16.86
CA SER A 441 6.30 -11.17 -17.04
C SER A 441 6.14 -12.05 -18.28
N SER A 442 7.11 -11.99 -19.20
CA SER A 442 7.24 -12.94 -20.32
C SER A 442 7.93 -14.24 -19.89
N MET A 443 7.91 -15.25 -20.78
CA MET A 443 8.69 -16.49 -20.61
C MET A 443 10.15 -16.13 -20.30
N ASN A 444 10.66 -16.62 -19.16
CA ASN A 444 12.01 -16.38 -18.63
C ASN A 444 12.33 -15.03 -17.97
N MET A 445 11.35 -14.18 -17.66
CA MET A 445 11.63 -13.00 -16.83
C MET A 445 11.70 -13.36 -15.34
N GLU A 446 12.77 -12.93 -14.69
CA GLU A 446 12.90 -12.96 -13.23
C GLU A 446 12.62 -11.58 -12.65
N CYS A 447 11.95 -11.56 -11.49
CA CYS A 447 11.76 -10.35 -10.71
C CYS A 447 13.11 -9.67 -10.46
N TRP A 448 13.19 -8.39 -10.81
CA TRP A 448 14.40 -7.61 -10.60
C TRP A 448 14.41 -7.03 -9.19
N ASP A 449 15.30 -7.56 -8.35
CA ASP A 449 15.47 -7.16 -6.96
C ASP A 449 16.95 -6.95 -6.64
N ASP A 450 17.33 -5.68 -6.47
CA ASP A 450 18.72 -5.27 -6.24
C ASP A 450 18.99 -4.92 -4.76
N VAL A 451 18.19 -5.42 -3.81
CA VAL A 451 18.44 -5.19 -2.37
C VAL A 451 19.83 -5.67 -1.95
N GLU A 452 20.31 -6.80 -2.48
CA GLU A 452 21.67 -7.26 -2.23
C GLU A 452 22.75 -6.36 -2.83
N GLN A 453 22.50 -5.79 -4.02
CA GLN A 453 23.42 -4.86 -4.68
C GLN A 453 23.56 -3.60 -3.84
N TYR A 454 22.43 -3.03 -3.39
CA TYR A 454 22.42 -1.91 -2.46
C TYR A 454 23.15 -2.23 -1.16
N THR A 455 22.92 -3.42 -0.59
CA THR A 455 23.57 -3.82 0.68
C THR A 455 25.09 -3.94 0.54
N LYS A 456 25.58 -4.45 -0.60
CA LYS A 456 27.00 -4.65 -0.87
C LYS A 456 27.72 -3.38 -1.31
N PHE A 457 27.09 -2.57 -2.16
CA PHE A 457 27.75 -1.49 -2.88
C PHE A 457 27.20 -0.08 -2.56
N GLY A 458 26.12 0.01 -1.77
CA GLY A 458 25.55 1.29 -1.33
C GLY A 458 24.57 1.89 -2.33
N ARG A 459 24.48 3.21 -2.39
CA ARG A 459 23.45 3.95 -3.17
C ARG A 459 23.58 3.74 -4.68
N ILE A 460 22.49 4.01 -5.40
CA ILE A 460 22.52 4.15 -6.86
C ILE A 460 23.43 5.32 -7.24
N THR A 461 24.28 5.09 -8.22
CA THR A 461 25.29 6.02 -8.73
C THR A 461 25.12 6.32 -10.21
N ARG A 462 24.52 5.40 -10.97
CA ARG A 462 24.22 5.58 -12.39
C ARG A 462 23.04 4.73 -12.83
N ILE A 463 22.30 5.20 -13.82
CA ILE A 463 21.26 4.45 -14.53
C ILE A 463 21.54 4.56 -16.02
N ASP A 464 21.64 3.42 -16.70
CA ASP A 464 21.72 3.33 -18.15
C ASP A 464 20.36 2.80 -18.66
N LEU A 465 19.68 3.62 -19.47
CA LEU A 465 18.42 3.28 -20.12
C LEU A 465 18.65 3.10 -21.62
N TYR A 466 18.21 1.97 -22.17
CA TYR A 466 18.29 1.65 -23.58
C TYR A 466 16.88 1.71 -24.17
N SER A 467 16.65 2.58 -25.16
CA SER A 467 15.32 2.81 -25.72
C SER A 467 15.32 3.00 -27.24
N GLY A 468 14.33 2.40 -27.89
CA GLY A 468 13.97 2.61 -29.29
C GLY A 468 12.60 3.26 -29.38
N ASN A 469 11.62 2.50 -29.88
CA ASN A 469 10.20 2.90 -29.81
C ASN A 469 9.60 2.67 -28.41
N ASP A 470 10.20 1.77 -27.64
CA ASP A 470 9.87 1.40 -26.27
C ASP A 470 11.17 1.35 -25.44
N VAL A 471 11.07 1.14 -24.13
CA VAL A 471 12.20 0.80 -23.26
C VAL A 471 12.62 -0.64 -23.56
N GLU A 472 13.84 -0.80 -24.03
CA GLU A 472 14.40 -2.08 -24.48
C GLU A 472 15.34 -2.69 -23.44
N GLY A 473 16.00 -1.85 -22.63
CA GLY A 473 16.83 -2.32 -21.54
C GLY A 473 17.11 -1.27 -20.46
N LEU A 474 17.47 -1.76 -19.27
CA LEU A 474 17.78 -0.94 -18.11
C LEU A 474 18.93 -1.58 -17.33
N GLU A 475 19.87 -0.78 -16.89
CA GLU A 475 20.98 -1.20 -16.04
C GLU A 475 21.20 -0.16 -14.94
N VAL A 476 21.22 -0.60 -13.69
CA VAL A 476 21.42 0.27 -12.53
C VAL A 476 22.77 -0.04 -11.90
N TRP A 477 23.45 1.01 -11.47
CA TRP A 477 24.78 0.92 -10.90
C TRP A 477 24.77 1.39 -9.45
N TYR A 478 25.27 0.55 -8.55
CA TYR A 478 25.35 0.81 -7.12
C TYR A 478 26.81 1.00 -6.73
N GLY A 479 27.15 2.15 -6.13
CA GLY A 479 28.53 2.45 -5.74
C GLY A 479 29.57 2.28 -6.86
N GLY A 480 29.21 2.52 -8.13
CA GLY A 480 30.07 2.29 -9.29
C GLY A 480 30.12 0.84 -9.80
N HIS A 481 29.32 -0.06 -9.26
CA HIS A 481 29.20 -1.45 -9.70
C HIS A 481 27.87 -1.71 -10.40
N SER A 482 27.92 -2.34 -11.59
CA SER A 482 26.74 -2.74 -12.35
C SER A 482 25.91 -3.81 -11.61
N SER A 483 24.59 -3.67 -11.60
CA SER A 483 23.64 -4.74 -11.23
C SER A 483 23.28 -5.68 -12.40
N GLY A 484 23.94 -5.50 -13.54
CA GLY A 484 23.72 -6.20 -14.80
C GLY A 484 22.60 -5.59 -15.64
N LEU A 485 22.75 -5.66 -16.95
CA LEU A 485 21.71 -5.24 -17.90
C LEU A 485 20.47 -6.14 -17.79
N ARG A 486 19.29 -5.53 -17.81
CA ARG A 486 17.99 -6.19 -18.00
C ARG A 486 17.43 -5.79 -19.35
N GLY A 487 16.88 -6.74 -20.10
CA GLY A 487 16.50 -6.51 -21.50
C GLY A 487 17.71 -6.53 -22.44
N SER A 488 17.70 -5.68 -23.45
CA SER A 488 18.74 -5.60 -24.48
C SER A 488 19.42 -4.24 -24.52
N ALA A 489 20.68 -4.21 -24.96
CA ALA A 489 21.44 -2.99 -25.20
C ALA A 489 21.15 -2.38 -26.59
N SER A 490 19.92 -2.55 -27.08
CA SER A 490 19.48 -2.08 -28.39
C SER A 490 18.83 -0.69 -28.29
N GLY A 491 18.69 -0.02 -29.43
CA GLY A 491 18.24 1.37 -29.46
C GLY A 491 19.30 2.36 -29.00
N THR A 492 18.84 3.51 -28.50
CA THR A 492 19.67 4.62 -28.00
C THR A 492 19.95 4.43 -26.51
N ARG A 493 21.21 4.57 -26.12
CA ARG A 493 21.62 4.54 -24.71
C ARG A 493 21.55 5.96 -24.12
N HIS A 494 20.76 6.09 -23.06
CA HIS A 494 20.67 7.27 -22.20
C HIS A 494 21.36 6.97 -20.88
N VAL A 495 22.21 7.89 -20.39
CA VAL A 495 22.99 7.70 -19.17
C VAL A 495 22.64 8.82 -18.19
N LEU A 496 22.25 8.43 -16.98
CA LEU A 496 22.01 9.33 -15.86
C LEU A 496 23.02 9.03 -14.75
N GLU A 497 23.98 9.93 -14.56
CA GLU A 497 24.92 9.89 -13.45
C GLU A 497 24.30 10.59 -12.23
N ILE A 498 24.46 10.02 -11.03
CA ILE A 498 23.85 10.52 -9.79
C ILE A 498 24.92 11.04 -8.84
N ALA A 499 24.95 12.36 -8.62
CA ALA A 499 25.95 13.00 -7.79
C ALA A 499 25.88 12.52 -6.32
N PRO A 500 26.96 12.66 -5.51
CA PRO A 500 26.98 12.22 -4.10
C PRO A 500 25.87 12.75 -3.20
N ASN A 501 25.33 13.93 -3.52
CA ASN A 501 24.23 14.60 -2.81
C ASN A 501 22.86 14.41 -3.47
N GLU A 502 22.78 13.62 -4.54
CA GLU A 502 21.55 13.30 -5.25
C GLU A 502 21.09 11.88 -4.95
N SER A 503 19.78 11.68 -5.01
CA SER A 503 19.13 10.38 -4.89
C SER A 503 17.96 10.29 -5.86
N VAL A 504 17.70 9.09 -6.36
CA VAL A 504 16.46 8.80 -7.08
C VAL A 504 15.35 8.72 -6.05
N VAL A 505 14.35 9.58 -6.17
CA VAL A 505 13.22 9.65 -5.23
C VAL A 505 11.96 8.98 -5.76
N TYR A 506 11.80 8.87 -7.09
CA TYR A 506 10.73 8.10 -7.72
C TYR A 506 11.09 7.75 -9.18
N PHE A 507 10.40 6.75 -9.73
CA PHE A 507 10.37 6.42 -11.15
C PHE A 507 8.94 6.59 -11.67
N SER A 508 8.75 7.09 -12.89
CA SER A 508 7.40 7.28 -13.47
C SER A 508 7.43 7.13 -14.98
N GLY A 509 6.44 6.46 -15.55
CA GLY A 509 6.40 6.32 -16.99
C GLY A 509 5.10 5.71 -17.46
N THR A 510 5.08 5.30 -18.72
CA THR A 510 3.89 4.81 -19.41
C THR A 510 4.15 3.41 -19.92
N ALA A 511 3.22 2.51 -19.68
CA ALA A 511 3.28 1.15 -20.19
C ALA A 511 1.91 0.71 -20.71
N HIS A 512 1.92 -0.02 -21.82
CA HIS A 512 0.78 -0.76 -22.37
C HIS A 512 1.17 -2.24 -22.41
N THR A 513 1.37 -2.84 -23.59
CA THR A 513 2.00 -4.17 -23.66
C THR A 513 3.48 -4.11 -23.27
N TYR A 514 4.17 -3.06 -23.73
CA TYR A 514 5.57 -2.77 -23.42
C TYR A 514 5.68 -1.48 -22.59
N VAL A 515 6.82 -1.30 -21.90
CA VAL A 515 7.15 -0.05 -21.22
C VAL A 515 7.57 0.96 -22.28
N GLN A 516 6.76 1.98 -22.52
CA GLN A 516 6.95 2.96 -23.59
C GLN A 516 7.87 4.11 -23.16
N GLY A 517 7.95 4.37 -21.85
CA GLY A 517 8.81 5.39 -21.25
C GLY A 517 8.97 5.15 -19.76
N LEU A 518 10.09 5.60 -19.18
CA LEU A 518 10.48 5.45 -17.78
C LEU A 518 11.06 6.74 -17.21
#